data_AF-A0A1N7DH36-F1
#
_entry.id   AF-A0A1N7DH36-F1
#
_cell.length_a   1.000
_cell.length_b   1.000
_cell.length_c   1.000
_cell.angle_alpha   90.00
_cell.angle_beta   90.00
_cell.angle_gamma   90.00
#
_symmetry.space_group_name_H-M   'P 1'
#
loop_
_entity.id
_entity.type
_entity.pdbx_description
1 polymer ?
#
loop_
_entity_poly.entity_id
_entity_poly.type
_entity_poly.pdbx_seq_one_letter_code
_entity_poly.pdbx_strand_id
1 'polypeptide(L)'
;MPFQSNGTVVFEGDAERAQDAALALAAHAGVEREVFTLTLDRVRDIVSDHDPAPDANRRELTLHARNRITLDATAQTDAGRRRCVLLDTGVGWVVSLNERARESNATPVLERLTGAPATSSGIPTLERLIDRFSRGRRSGVSARTSAVHFAVADPLSFDTDGGFRPPRRGAHS
;
A
#
# COMPACT_ATOMS: atom_id res chain seq x y z
N MET A 1 -0.88 -8.11 17.32
CA MET A 1 -0.78 -6.65 17.50
C MET A 1 -0.68 -5.99 16.14
N PRO A 2 -1.51 -4.98 15.83
CA PRO A 2 -1.41 -4.25 14.57
C PRO A 2 -0.10 -3.45 14.54
N PHE A 3 0.61 -3.50 13.42
CA PHE A 3 1.66 -2.55 13.10
C PHE A 3 1.01 -1.40 12.34
N GLN A 4 1.30 -0.15 12.74
CA GLN A 4 0.90 1.05 12.02
C GLN A 4 2.16 1.84 11.67
N SER A 5 2.43 1.96 10.37
CA SER A 5 3.38 2.93 9.83
C SER A 5 2.85 3.37 8.47
N ASN A 6 2.67 4.68 8.29
CA ASN A 6 2.24 5.31 7.03
C ASN A 6 1.11 4.57 6.29
N GLY A 7 0.03 4.20 6.99
CA GLY A 7 -1.12 3.54 6.37
C GLY A 7 -1.00 2.03 6.15
N THR A 8 0.09 1.38 6.59
CA THR A 8 0.22 -0.08 6.57
C THR A 8 -0.39 -0.71 7.82
N VAL A 9 -1.24 -1.73 7.67
CA VAL A 9 -1.82 -2.55 8.75
C VAL A 9 -1.63 -4.03 8.43
N VAL A 10 -1.22 -4.84 9.41
CA VAL A 10 -1.10 -6.31 9.27
C VAL A 10 -2.00 -6.99 10.27
N PHE A 11 -2.78 -7.96 9.82
CA PHE A 11 -3.57 -8.82 10.69
C PHE A 11 -3.59 -10.27 10.19
N GLU A 12 -4.01 -11.17 11.08
CA GLU A 12 -4.25 -12.57 10.78
C GLU A 12 -5.70 -12.77 10.36
N GLY A 13 -5.94 -13.38 9.20
CA GLY A 13 -7.28 -13.63 8.70
C GLY A 13 -7.37 -13.51 7.19
N ASP A 14 -8.57 -13.77 6.68
CA ASP A 14 -8.82 -13.80 5.25
C ASP A 14 -8.92 -12.40 4.65
N ALA A 15 -8.62 -12.27 3.36
CA ALA A 15 -8.64 -11.00 2.65
C ALA A 15 -10.03 -10.33 2.64
N GLU A 16 -11.12 -11.08 2.85
CA GLU A 16 -12.47 -10.53 2.97
C GLU A 16 -12.63 -9.68 4.24
N ARG A 17 -12.02 -10.11 5.35
CA ARG A 17 -12.05 -9.35 6.61
C ARG A 17 -11.32 -8.01 6.52
N ALA A 18 -10.46 -7.86 5.51
CA ALA A 18 -9.82 -6.60 5.20
C ALA A 18 -10.80 -5.54 4.72
N GLN A 19 -11.73 -5.95 3.86
CA GLN A 19 -12.73 -5.07 3.32
C GLN A 19 -13.70 -4.66 4.43
N ASP A 20 -14.08 -5.60 5.29
CA ASP A 20 -14.90 -5.29 6.48
C ASP A 20 -14.18 -4.29 7.40
N ALA A 21 -12.87 -4.46 7.62
CA ALA A 21 -12.08 -3.52 8.38
C ALA A 21 -11.99 -2.15 7.70
N ALA A 22 -11.88 -2.10 6.38
CA ALA A 22 -11.90 -0.86 5.59
C ALA A 22 -13.23 -0.13 5.73
N LEU A 23 -14.35 -0.85 5.59
CA LEU A 23 -15.70 -0.32 5.76
C LEU A 23 -15.92 0.20 7.18
N ALA A 24 -15.48 -0.55 8.20
CA ALA A 24 -15.56 -0.12 9.59
C ALA A 24 -14.70 1.13 9.86
N LEU A 25 -13.49 1.21 9.27
CA LEU A 25 -12.63 2.38 9.35
C LEU A 25 -13.26 3.59 8.66
N ALA A 26 -13.87 3.42 7.49
CA ALA A 26 -14.57 4.48 6.76
C ALA A 26 -15.77 5.00 7.55
N ALA A 27 -16.60 4.09 8.09
CA ALA A 27 -17.75 4.44 8.93
C ALA A 27 -17.35 5.19 10.20
N HIS A 28 -16.19 4.86 10.80
CA HIS A 28 -15.71 5.51 12.01
C HIS A 28 -15.01 6.85 11.74
N ALA A 29 -14.19 6.93 10.69
CA ALA A 29 -13.39 8.09 10.37
C ALA A 29 -14.13 9.14 9.51
N GLY A 30 -15.27 8.77 8.90
CA GLY A 30 -16.01 9.62 7.98
C GLY A 30 -15.29 9.87 6.65
N VAL A 31 -14.23 9.12 6.34
CA VAL A 31 -13.42 9.26 5.13
C VAL A 31 -13.24 7.88 4.50
N GLU A 32 -13.66 7.75 3.25
CA GLU A 32 -13.37 6.55 2.45
C GLU A 32 -11.88 6.49 2.12
N ARG A 33 -11.31 5.29 2.26
CA ARG A 33 -9.91 5.02 1.93
C ARG A 33 -9.83 3.81 1.03
N GLU A 34 -8.98 3.90 0.01
CA GLU A 34 -8.73 2.73 -0.80
C GLU A 34 -7.81 1.77 -0.04
N VAL A 35 -8.19 0.49 -0.02
CA VAL A 35 -7.48 -0.55 0.71
C VAL A 35 -6.96 -1.59 -0.27
N PHE A 36 -5.64 -1.69 -0.31
CA PHE A 36 -4.92 -2.71 -1.07
C PHE A 36 -4.54 -3.86 -0.16
N THR A 37 -4.62 -5.08 -0.68
CA THR A 37 -4.41 -6.30 0.11
C THR A 37 -3.40 -7.20 -0.59
N LEU A 38 -2.36 -7.62 0.12
CA LEU A 38 -1.43 -8.66 -0.34
C LEU A 38 -1.13 -9.61 0.82
N THR A 39 -0.99 -10.91 0.56
CA THR A 39 -0.65 -11.85 1.65
C THR A 39 0.78 -11.60 2.13
N LEU A 40 1.04 -11.81 3.42
CA LEU A 40 2.38 -11.64 3.98
C LEU A 40 3.39 -12.61 3.37
N ASP A 41 2.95 -13.82 3.02
CA ASP A 41 3.82 -14.78 2.33
C ASP A 41 4.15 -14.28 0.92
N ARG A 42 3.20 -13.66 0.19
CA ARG A 42 3.50 -13.05 -1.10
C ARG A 42 4.42 -11.84 -0.98
N VAL A 43 4.25 -11.00 0.05
CA VAL A 43 5.19 -9.91 0.34
C VAL A 43 6.59 -10.48 0.63
N ARG A 44 6.68 -11.60 1.35
CA ARG A 44 7.96 -12.27 1.64
C ARG A 44 8.63 -12.78 0.37
N ASP A 45 7.88 -13.42 -0.53
CA ASP A 45 8.41 -13.90 -1.80
C ASP A 45 9.00 -12.74 -2.61
N ILE A 46 8.22 -11.67 -2.79
CA ILE A 46 8.67 -10.48 -3.53
C ILE A 46 9.92 -9.87 -2.89
N VAL A 47 9.94 -9.70 -1.57
CA VAL A 47 11.13 -9.15 -0.89
C VAL A 47 12.34 -10.07 -1.08
N SER A 48 12.16 -11.38 -0.97
CA SER A 48 13.24 -12.36 -1.13
C SER A 48 13.84 -12.36 -2.53
N ASP A 49 13.02 -12.13 -3.56
CA ASP A 49 13.47 -12.04 -4.96
C ASP A 49 14.23 -10.74 -5.25
N HIS A 50 13.93 -9.65 -4.54
CA HIS A 50 14.45 -8.32 -4.86
C HIS A 50 15.51 -7.76 -3.89
N ASP A 51 15.54 -8.23 -2.65
CA ASP A 51 16.47 -7.78 -1.61
C ASP A 51 17.97 -8.05 -1.91
N PRO A 52 18.37 -9.17 -2.54
CA PRO A 52 19.79 -9.43 -2.82
C PRO A 52 20.43 -8.44 -3.80
N ALA A 53 19.65 -7.57 -4.45
CA ALA A 53 20.17 -6.63 -5.42
C ALA A 53 20.94 -5.48 -4.75
N PRO A 54 22.05 -4.99 -5.34
CA PRO A 54 22.86 -3.92 -4.76
C PRO A 54 22.10 -2.58 -4.64
N ASP A 55 20.97 -2.44 -5.33
CA ASP A 55 20.11 -1.28 -5.33
C ASP A 55 18.78 -1.48 -4.59
N ALA A 56 18.65 -2.54 -3.77
CA ALA A 56 17.43 -2.88 -3.04
C ALA A 56 16.90 -1.72 -2.17
N ASN A 57 17.79 -0.87 -1.63
CA ASN A 57 17.40 0.31 -0.85
C ASN A 57 16.65 1.40 -1.65
N ARG A 58 16.69 1.34 -2.98
CA ARG A 58 15.95 2.23 -3.90
C ARG A 58 14.75 1.54 -4.55
N ARG A 59 14.54 0.26 -4.25
CA ARG A 59 13.38 -0.49 -4.75
C ARG A 59 12.17 -0.26 -3.88
N GLU A 60 11.02 -0.13 -4.52
CA GLU A 60 9.73 0.01 -3.86
C GLU A 60 8.73 -0.99 -4.44
N LEU A 61 7.94 -1.59 -3.56
CA LEU A 61 6.72 -2.31 -3.91
C LEU A 61 5.58 -1.30 -3.91
N THR A 62 4.89 -1.19 -5.04
CA THR A 62 3.69 -0.38 -5.17
C THR A 62 2.49 -1.28 -5.38
N LEU A 63 1.47 -1.13 -4.54
CA LEU A 63 0.16 -1.76 -4.72
C LEU A 63 -0.78 -0.81 -5.45
N HIS A 64 -1.63 -1.38 -6.30
CA HIS A 64 -2.60 -0.65 -7.11
C HIS A 64 -3.85 -1.51 -7.33
N ALA A 65 -4.81 -0.98 -8.11
CA ALA A 65 -6.00 -1.72 -8.51
C ALA A 65 -5.68 -3.12 -9.04
N ARG A 66 -6.58 -4.09 -8.79
CA ARG A 66 -6.38 -5.55 -8.96
C ARG A 66 -6.23 -6.05 -10.41
N ASN A 67 -5.70 -5.24 -11.32
CA ASN A 67 -5.25 -5.67 -12.64
C ASN A 67 -3.75 -5.98 -12.63
N ARG A 68 -3.26 -6.69 -13.64
CA ARG A 68 -1.81 -6.85 -13.87
C ARG A 68 -1.39 -5.82 -14.92
N ILE A 69 -0.28 -5.13 -14.66
CA ILE A 69 0.30 -4.19 -15.62
C ILE A 69 1.25 -4.96 -16.54
N THR A 70 1.22 -4.69 -17.84
CA THR A 70 2.21 -5.23 -18.78
C THR A 70 3.45 -4.34 -18.78
N LEU A 71 4.63 -4.92 -18.57
CA LEU A 71 5.91 -4.19 -18.59
C LEU A 71 6.43 -4.01 -20.03
N ASP A 72 5.65 -3.36 -20.88
CA ASP A 72 6.03 -3.08 -22.26
C ASP A 72 6.85 -1.78 -22.39
N ALA A 73 7.27 -1.46 -23.62
CA ALA A 73 8.06 -0.27 -23.91
C ALA A 73 7.34 1.04 -23.55
N THR A 74 6.00 1.06 -23.63
CA THR A 74 5.18 2.22 -23.26
C THR A 74 5.25 2.45 -21.75
N ALA A 75 5.01 1.39 -20.96
CA ALA A 75 5.09 1.44 -19.50
C ALA A 75 6.49 1.85 -19.03
N GLN A 76 7.55 1.33 -19.66
CA GLN A 76 8.92 1.71 -19.33
C GLN A 76 9.26 3.14 -19.73
N THR A 77 8.75 3.63 -20.87
CA THR A 77 8.93 5.04 -21.27
C THR A 77 8.29 5.98 -20.26
N ASP A 78 7.09 5.63 -19.80
CA ASP A 78 6.35 6.41 -18.82
C ASP A 78 7.01 6.41 -17.43
N ALA A 79 7.60 5.29 -17.02
CA ALA A 79 8.43 5.20 -15.84
C ALA A 79 9.71 6.03 -15.97
N GLY A 80 10.40 5.92 -17.11
CA GLY A 80 11.63 6.65 -17.40
C GLY A 80 11.45 8.18 -17.34
N ARG A 81 10.31 8.71 -17.81
CA ARG A 81 9.94 10.13 -17.68
C ARG A 81 9.88 10.61 -16.23
N ARG A 82 9.62 9.70 -15.29
CA ARG A 82 9.59 9.94 -13.84
C ARG A 82 10.85 9.45 -13.13
N ARG A 83 11.89 9.07 -13.87
CA ARG A 83 13.19 8.61 -13.32
C ARG A 83 13.04 7.37 -12.44
N CYS A 84 12.20 6.44 -12.88
CA CYS A 84 12.11 5.10 -12.31
C CYS A 84 12.07 4.04 -13.42
N VAL A 85 12.29 2.79 -13.03
CA VAL A 85 12.21 1.60 -13.89
C VAL A 85 11.25 0.62 -13.24
N LEU A 86 10.35 0.02 -14.02
CA LEU A 86 9.48 -1.05 -13.52
C LEU A 86 10.21 -2.39 -13.70
N LEU A 87 10.39 -3.14 -12.61
CA LEU A 87 11.24 -4.33 -12.60
C LEU A 87 10.44 -5.63 -12.67
N ASP A 88 9.34 -5.69 -11.91
CA ASP A 88 8.50 -6.88 -11.83
C ASP A 88 7.05 -6.48 -11.54
N THR A 89 6.11 -7.36 -11.86
CA THR A 89 4.68 -7.12 -11.68
C THR A 89 3.88 -8.40 -11.53
N GLY A 90 2.82 -8.30 -10.74
CA GLY A 90 1.73 -9.27 -10.69
C GLY A 90 0.39 -8.56 -10.57
N VAL A 91 -0.63 -9.33 -10.20
CA VAL A 91 -1.98 -8.78 -10.03
C VAL A 91 -2.00 -7.84 -8.82
N GLY A 92 -2.27 -6.55 -9.08
CA GLY A 92 -2.37 -5.51 -8.05
C GLY A 92 -1.05 -5.04 -7.44
N TRP A 93 0.09 -5.38 -8.04
CA TRP A 93 1.39 -4.91 -7.55
C TRP A 93 2.46 -4.80 -8.65
N VAL A 94 3.41 -3.88 -8.40
CA VAL A 94 4.62 -3.68 -9.20
C VAL A 94 5.80 -3.43 -8.26
N VAL A 95 6.96 -3.99 -8.59
CA VAL A 95 8.24 -3.57 -8.01
C VAL A 95 8.91 -2.60 -8.96
N SER A 96 9.36 -1.48 -8.43
CA SER A 96 10.04 -0.44 -9.20
C SER A 96 11.39 -0.08 -8.57
N LEU A 97 12.30 0.43 -9.39
CA LEU A 97 13.56 1.02 -8.97
C LEU A 97 13.51 2.52 -9.22
N ASN A 98 13.70 3.32 -8.17
CA ASN A 98 13.83 4.77 -8.28
C ASN A 98 15.28 5.19 -8.49
N GLU A 99 15.49 6.34 -9.14
CA GLU A 99 16.81 6.97 -9.26
C GLU A 99 17.46 7.17 -7.88
N ARG A 100 16.68 7.66 -6.89
CA ARG A 100 17.07 7.83 -5.49
C ARG A 100 16.10 7.14 -4.53
N ALA A 101 16.56 6.89 -3.32
CA ALA A 101 15.75 6.27 -2.29
C ALA A 101 14.64 7.22 -1.80
N ARG A 102 13.46 6.67 -1.50
CA ARG A 102 12.30 7.38 -0.90
C ARG A 102 11.68 8.48 -1.76
N GLU A 103 11.80 8.39 -3.08
CA GLU A 103 11.14 9.33 -4.00
C GLU A 103 9.74 8.85 -4.44
N SER A 104 9.47 7.54 -4.39
CA SER A 104 8.18 6.94 -4.78
C SER A 104 7.67 7.37 -6.17
N ASN A 105 8.58 7.57 -7.11
CA ASN A 105 8.28 8.09 -8.46
C ASN A 105 7.37 7.17 -9.27
N ALA A 106 7.33 5.87 -8.95
CA ALA A 106 6.48 4.90 -9.61
C ALA A 106 4.99 5.08 -9.32
N THR A 107 4.61 5.59 -8.14
CA THR A 107 3.19 5.76 -7.75
C THR A 107 2.38 6.54 -8.79
N PRO A 108 2.75 7.78 -9.17
CA PRO A 108 2.02 8.55 -10.19
C PRO A 108 2.12 7.95 -11.61
N VAL A 109 3.06 7.03 -11.87
CA VAL A 109 3.11 6.28 -13.12
C VAL A 109 2.03 5.22 -13.12
N LEU A 110 1.94 4.43 -12.04
CA LEU A 110 0.96 3.36 -11.93
C LEU A 110 -0.46 3.92 -11.89
N GLU A 111 -0.71 5.01 -11.16
CA GLU A 111 -2.04 5.64 -11.13
C GLU A 111 -2.53 6.07 -12.52
N ARG A 112 -1.62 6.56 -13.36
CA ARG A 112 -1.94 6.91 -14.76
C ARG A 112 -2.21 5.66 -15.60
N LEU A 113 -1.42 4.61 -15.43
CA LEU A 113 -1.57 3.37 -16.19
C LEU A 113 -2.84 2.59 -15.82
N THR A 114 -3.24 2.65 -14.55
CA THR A 114 -4.40 1.90 -14.03
C THR A 114 -5.68 2.74 -14.02
N GLY A 115 -5.57 4.07 -13.99
CA GLY A 115 -6.68 4.97 -13.74
C GLY A 115 -7.22 4.90 -12.30
N ALA A 116 -6.42 4.37 -11.36
CA ALA A 116 -6.83 4.13 -9.98
C ALA A 116 -5.67 4.46 -9.01
N PRO A 117 -5.97 4.86 -7.76
CA PRO A 117 -4.95 5.15 -6.76
C PRO A 117 -3.95 4.01 -6.53
N ALA A 118 -2.77 4.37 -6.03
CA ALA A 118 -1.71 3.42 -5.71
C ALA A 118 -0.95 3.83 -4.44
N THR A 119 -0.28 2.87 -3.82
CA THR A 119 0.52 3.10 -2.60
C THR A 119 1.82 2.34 -2.64
N SER A 120 2.91 2.98 -2.24
CA SER A 120 4.24 2.39 -2.27
C SER A 120 4.85 2.20 -0.89
N SER A 121 5.73 1.22 -0.81
CA SER A 121 6.57 0.96 0.36
C SER A 121 7.92 0.43 -0.09
N GLY A 122 8.99 1.05 0.43
CA GLY A 122 10.36 0.59 0.16
C GLY A 122 10.61 -0.81 0.69
N ILE A 123 11.41 -1.59 -0.04
CA ILE A 123 11.82 -2.95 0.34
C ILE A 123 12.35 -2.99 1.80
N PRO A 124 13.22 -2.07 2.27
CA PRO A 124 13.69 -2.10 3.66
C PRO A 124 12.59 -1.95 4.72
N THR A 125 11.49 -1.28 4.38
CA THR A 125 10.33 -1.17 5.29
C THR A 125 9.57 -2.49 5.35
N LEU A 126 9.43 -3.17 4.21
CA LEU A 126 8.79 -4.48 4.13
C LEU A 126 9.61 -5.58 4.81
N GLU A 127 10.93 -5.53 4.71
CA GLU A 127 11.81 -6.43 5.47
C GLU A 127 11.56 -6.32 6.97
N ARG A 128 11.59 -5.09 7.53
CA ARG A 128 11.30 -4.85 8.95
C ARG A 128 9.92 -5.34 9.35
N LEU A 129 8.94 -5.22 8.45
CA LEU A 129 7.59 -5.75 8.63
C LEU A 129 7.61 -7.29 8.74
N ILE A 130 8.21 -7.96 7.75
CA ILE A 130 8.33 -9.43 7.72
C ILE A 130 9.03 -9.94 8.96
N ASP A 131 10.15 -9.32 9.35
CA ASP A 131 10.95 -9.69 10.51
C ASP A 131 10.14 -9.65 11.80
N ARG A 132 9.37 -8.57 11.99
CA ARG A 132 8.51 -8.37 13.16
C ARG A 132 7.46 -9.47 13.27
N PHE A 133 6.80 -9.82 12.17
CA PHE A 133 5.71 -10.80 12.19
C PHE A 133 6.20 -12.26 12.11
N SER A 134 7.42 -12.50 11.63
CA SER A 134 8.04 -13.84 11.66
C SER A 134 8.52 -14.21 13.07
N ARG A 135 8.93 -13.23 13.88
CA ARG A 135 9.28 -13.45 15.31
C ARG A 135 8.05 -13.79 16.17
N GLY A 136 6.85 -13.35 15.77
CA GLY A 136 5.60 -13.65 16.48
C GLY A 136 5.01 -15.04 16.21
N ARG A 137 5.37 -15.70 15.10
CA ARG A 137 4.82 -17.02 14.70
C ARG A 137 5.46 -18.24 15.39
N ARG A 138 6.34 -18.07 16.40
CA ARG A 138 7.00 -19.20 17.09
C ARG A 138 6.12 -19.98 18.09
N SER A 139 4.81 -19.75 18.13
CA SER A 139 3.89 -20.52 18.98
C SER A 139 2.75 -21.13 18.17
N GLY A 140 3.01 -22.30 17.57
CA GLY A 140 2.08 -23.43 17.45
C GLY A 140 0.62 -23.22 17.03
N VAL A 141 0.29 -22.27 16.13
CA VAL A 141 -1.08 -22.12 15.61
C VAL A 141 -1.10 -22.23 14.09
N SER A 142 -1.99 -23.13 13.62
CA SER A 142 -2.37 -23.45 12.25
C SER A 142 -2.28 -22.30 11.25
N ALA A 143 -1.86 -22.62 10.02
CA ALA A 143 -1.70 -21.72 8.87
C ALA A 143 -2.93 -20.84 8.63
N ARG A 144 -2.94 -19.66 9.26
CA ARG A 144 -3.83 -18.56 8.89
C ARG A 144 -3.01 -17.62 8.02
N THR A 145 -3.45 -17.43 6.79
CA THR A 145 -2.89 -16.45 5.87
C THR A 145 -2.90 -15.10 6.58
N SER A 146 -1.73 -14.48 6.74
CA SER A 146 -1.66 -13.11 7.24
C SER A 146 -1.82 -12.19 6.04
N ALA A 147 -2.70 -11.20 6.13
CA ALA A 147 -2.89 -10.20 5.09
C ALA A 147 -2.22 -8.89 5.51
N VAL A 148 -1.53 -8.27 4.55
CA VAL A 148 -0.93 -6.96 4.67
C VAL A 148 -1.81 -5.98 3.92
N HIS A 149 -2.18 -4.92 4.61
CA HIS A 149 -3.03 -3.86 4.14
C HIS A 149 -2.24 -2.59 4.00
N PHE A 150 -2.50 -1.89 2.91
CA PHE A 150 -2.00 -0.56 2.69
C PHE A 150 -3.21 0.31 2.38
N ALA A 151 -3.43 1.33 3.19
CA ALA A 151 -4.53 2.27 3.05
C ALA A 151 -4.00 3.58 2.45
N VAL A 152 -4.68 4.06 1.41
CA VAL A 152 -4.49 5.40 0.85
C VAL A 152 -5.68 6.25 1.23
N ALA A 153 -5.42 7.42 1.80
CA ALA A 153 -6.46 8.44 1.95
C ALA A 153 -6.65 9.13 0.60
N ASP A 154 -7.90 9.32 0.18
CA ASP A 154 -8.23 10.13 -0.99
C ASP A 154 -7.58 11.53 -0.84
N PRO A 155 -6.74 11.98 -1.79
CA PRO A 155 -6.14 13.31 -1.70
C PRO A 155 -7.16 14.46 -1.78
N LEU A 156 -8.44 14.19 -2.07
CA LEU A 156 -9.47 15.22 -2.23
C LEU A 156 -10.21 15.66 -0.95
N SER A 157 -9.78 15.23 0.24
CA SER A 157 -10.41 15.67 1.51
C SER A 157 -9.47 16.40 2.47
N PHE A 158 -8.46 17.11 1.97
CA PHE A 158 -7.85 18.20 2.73
C PHE A 158 -8.59 19.51 2.41
N ASP A 159 -9.68 19.73 3.13
CA ASP A 159 -10.25 21.07 3.25
C ASP A 159 -9.26 21.88 4.10
N THR A 160 -8.37 22.61 3.43
CA THR A 160 -7.54 23.63 4.05
C THR A 160 -8.42 24.83 4.40
N ASP A 161 -9.31 24.69 5.38
CA ASP A 161 -9.81 25.82 6.14
C ASP A 161 -10.29 25.37 7.51
N GLY A 162 -9.52 25.77 8.52
CA GLY A 162 -9.84 25.54 9.91
C GLY A 162 -11.15 26.20 10.30
N GLY A 163 -12.05 25.41 10.89
CA GLY A 163 -13.23 25.96 11.54
C GLY A 163 -14.28 24.93 11.87
N PHE A 164 -14.10 24.20 12.97
CA PHE A 164 -15.24 23.52 13.61
C PHE A 164 -16.25 24.58 14.05
N ARG A 165 -17.35 24.72 13.30
CA ARG A 165 -18.55 25.46 13.73
C ARG A 165 -19.59 24.45 14.22
N PRO A 166 -19.98 24.48 15.50
CA PRO A 166 -21.05 23.62 15.99
C PRO A 166 -22.40 24.06 15.40
N PRO A 167 -23.35 23.13 15.22
CA PRO A 167 -24.67 23.43 14.66
C PRO A 167 -25.46 24.36 15.57
N ARG A 168 -25.99 25.45 15.00
CA ARG A 168 -26.98 26.32 15.65
C ARG A 168 -28.25 25.49 15.90
N ARG A 169 -28.60 25.31 17.18
CA ARG A 169 -29.94 24.86 17.58
C ARG A 169 -30.95 25.90 17.09
N GLY A 170 -31.79 25.51 16.14
CA GLY A 170 -32.98 26.27 15.79
C GLY A 170 -33.93 26.28 16.98
N ALA A 171 -34.22 27.47 17.48
CA ALA A 171 -35.33 27.70 18.39
C ALA A 171 -36.61 27.71 17.56
N HIS A 172 -37.49 26.73 17.80
CA HIS A 172 -38.90 26.86 17.45
C HIS A 172 -39.60 27.65 18.56
N SER A 173 -40.12 28.82 18.21
CA SER A 173 -41.28 29.47 18.82
C SER A 173 -41.88 30.40 17.78
#